data_AF-A0A512HQK4-F1
#
_entry.id   AF-A0A512HQK4-F1
#
_cell.length_a   1.000
_cell.length_b   1.000
_cell.length_c   1.000
_cell.angle_alpha   90.00
_cell.angle_beta   90.00
_cell.angle_gamma   90.00
#
_symmetry.space_group_name_H-M   'P 1'
#
loop_
_entity.id
_entity.type
_entity.pdbx_description
1 polymer ?
#
loop_
_entity_poly.entity_id
_entity_poly.type
_entity_poly.pdbx_seq_one_letter_code
_entity_poly.pdbx_strand_id
1 'polypeptide(L)'
;MTSTMEHRRGWWRRNRWGLVALPLALVLALAAGSSRLHEYWWKRGFHEQAPVSSGVATLTDEYDDGYLRYPIEARYSVASFRPADDVTLYGGDPLPSGVRAWRLSLAVEADPDVALSGCTVALVDTAGNRHGATDSGLDVDAPRLASCVPESTPGPRTTYGSTAPPAVPDGEDPRPPTYRTDTVFVLPAEAVPAAVRLWYALPRYVELPVDASAD
;
A
#
# COMPACT_ATOMS: atom_id res chain seq x y z
N MET A 1 -49.83 12.55 -38.23
CA MET A 1 -49.24 12.56 -36.86
C MET A 1 -49.82 11.48 -35.92
N THR A 2 -50.85 10.71 -36.29
CA THR A 2 -51.48 9.67 -35.46
C THR A 2 -50.73 8.33 -35.43
N SER A 3 -50.04 7.97 -36.51
CA SER A 3 -49.33 6.68 -36.65
C SER A 3 -48.18 6.48 -35.64
N THR A 4 -47.48 7.54 -35.24
CA THR A 4 -46.36 7.46 -34.29
C THR A 4 -46.80 7.22 -32.84
N MET A 5 -48.01 7.64 -32.45
CA MET A 5 -48.52 7.44 -31.08
C MET A 5 -49.07 6.02 -30.84
N GLU A 6 -49.72 5.42 -31.84
CA GLU A 6 -50.19 4.03 -31.76
C GLU A 6 -49.02 3.04 -31.75
N HIS A 7 -47.98 3.31 -32.55
CA HIS A 7 -46.76 2.51 -32.53
C HIS A 7 -46.07 2.54 -31.16
N ARG A 8 -46.00 3.72 -30.52
CA ARG A 8 -45.50 3.85 -29.15
C ARG A 8 -46.32 3.03 -28.15
N ARG A 9 -47.65 3.16 -28.14
CA ARG A 9 -48.51 2.39 -27.21
C ARG A 9 -48.40 0.87 -27.41
N GLY A 10 -48.30 0.41 -28.65
CA GLY A 10 -48.12 -1.01 -28.99
C GLY A 10 -46.77 -1.60 -28.56
N TRP A 11 -45.71 -0.77 -28.53
CA TRP A 11 -44.40 -1.16 -28.03
C TRP A 11 -44.38 -1.29 -26.51
N TRP A 12 -44.88 -0.29 -25.77
CA TRP A 12 -44.93 -0.33 -24.31
C TRP A 12 -45.73 -1.52 -23.78
N ARG A 13 -46.86 -1.84 -24.41
CA ARG A 13 -47.69 -2.98 -23.99
C ARG A 13 -47.03 -4.34 -24.26
N ARG A 14 -46.19 -4.45 -25.29
CA ARG A 14 -45.36 -5.65 -25.57
C ARG A 14 -44.19 -5.78 -24.60
N ASN A 15 -43.56 -4.67 -24.22
CA ASN A 15 -42.34 -4.67 -23.40
C ASN A 15 -42.57 -4.44 -21.90
N ARG A 16 -43.82 -4.22 -21.45
CA ARG A 16 -44.15 -3.90 -20.05
C ARG A 16 -43.54 -4.86 -19.03
N TRP A 17 -43.53 -6.17 -19.34
CA TRP A 17 -42.97 -7.17 -18.45
C TRP A 17 -41.45 -7.15 -18.43
N GLY A 18 -40.80 -6.90 -19.58
CA GLY A 18 -39.36 -6.69 -19.64
C GLY A 18 -38.93 -5.46 -18.85
N LEU A 19 -39.70 -4.38 -18.93
CA LEU A 19 -39.44 -3.14 -18.18
C LEU A 19 -39.64 -3.29 -16.67
N VAL A 20 -40.59 -4.12 -16.23
CA VAL A 20 -40.77 -4.48 -14.81
C VAL A 20 -39.70 -5.46 -14.33
N ALA A 21 -39.28 -6.40 -15.18
CA ALA A 21 -38.22 -7.34 -14.86
C ALA A 21 -36.83 -6.69 -14.83
N LEU A 22 -36.61 -5.62 -15.61
CA LEU A 22 -35.33 -4.91 -15.70
C LEU A 22 -34.78 -4.42 -14.33
N PRO A 23 -35.53 -3.67 -13.49
CA PRO A 23 -35.03 -3.26 -12.18
C PRO A 23 -34.74 -4.46 -11.27
N LEU A 24 -35.56 -5.51 -11.32
CA LEU A 24 -35.30 -6.74 -10.54
C LEU A 24 -34.01 -7.44 -11.01
N ALA A 25 -33.83 -7.57 -12.33
CA ALA A 25 -32.63 -8.14 -12.92
C ALA A 25 -31.39 -7.31 -12.58
N LEU A 26 -31.50 -5.98 -12.58
CA LEU A 26 -30.41 -5.08 -12.18
C LEU A 26 -30.06 -5.26 -10.70
N VAL A 27 -31.04 -5.32 -9.81
CA VAL A 27 -30.82 -5.56 -8.38
C VAL A 27 -30.15 -6.92 -8.16
N LEU A 28 -30.61 -7.97 -8.83
CA LEU A 28 -29.99 -9.30 -8.74
C LEU A 28 -28.56 -9.31 -9.29
N ALA A 29 -28.30 -8.60 -10.41
CA ALA A 29 -26.96 -8.47 -10.95
C ALA A 29 -26.01 -7.71 -10.00
N LEU A 30 -26.48 -6.62 -9.39
CA LEU A 30 -25.73 -5.87 -8.39
C LEU A 30 -25.51 -6.69 -7.12
N ALA A 31 -26.50 -7.43 -6.65
CA ALA A 31 -26.37 -8.32 -5.49
C ALA A 31 -25.39 -9.48 -5.76
N ALA A 32 -25.40 -10.04 -6.98
CA ALA A 32 -24.43 -11.06 -7.37
C ALA A 32 -23.01 -10.49 -7.51
N GLY A 33 -22.88 -9.22 -7.92
CA GLY A 33 -21.59 -8.52 -8.05
C GLY A 33 -21.08 -7.85 -6.76
N SER A 34 -21.93 -7.66 -5.76
CA SER A 34 -21.58 -6.90 -4.54
C SER A 34 -20.51 -7.58 -3.72
N SER A 35 -20.50 -8.92 -3.67
CA SER A 35 -19.45 -9.69 -3.01
C SER A 35 -18.09 -9.45 -3.64
N ARG A 36 -18.00 -9.39 -4.97
CA ARG A 36 -16.75 -9.06 -5.68
C ARG A 36 -16.32 -7.62 -5.44
N LEU A 37 -17.25 -6.67 -5.48
CA LEU A 37 -16.94 -5.27 -5.18
C LEU A 37 -16.42 -5.14 -3.74
N HIS A 38 -17.07 -5.80 -2.78
CA HIS A 38 -16.65 -5.76 -1.39
C HIS A 38 -15.30 -6.44 -1.17
N GLU A 39 -15.11 -7.66 -1.65
CA GLU A 39 -13.88 -8.44 -1.43
C GLU A 39 -12.68 -7.90 -2.21
N TYR A 40 -12.85 -7.48 -3.46
CA TYR A 40 -11.72 -7.05 -4.31
C TYR A 40 -11.48 -5.56 -4.30
N TRP A 41 -12.52 -4.73 -4.16
CA TRP A 41 -12.34 -3.28 -4.23
C TRP A 41 -12.32 -2.66 -2.84
N TRP A 42 -13.29 -2.98 -1.99
CA TRP A 42 -13.39 -2.36 -0.67
C TRP A 42 -12.33 -2.88 0.32
N LYS A 43 -12.20 -4.20 0.46
CA LYS A 43 -11.22 -4.78 1.41
C LYS A 43 -9.77 -4.71 0.93
N ARG A 44 -9.54 -4.72 -0.39
CA ARG A 44 -8.19 -4.75 -1.00
C ARG A 44 -7.79 -3.43 -1.67
N GLY A 45 -8.50 -2.34 -1.38
CA GLY A 45 -8.15 -1.01 -1.86
C GLY A 45 -7.62 -0.12 -0.74
N PHE A 46 -6.97 0.98 -1.11
CA PHE A 46 -6.46 1.99 -0.18
C PHE A 46 -7.56 2.99 0.17
N HIS A 47 -8.44 2.64 1.11
CA HIS A 47 -9.62 3.46 1.44
C HIS A 47 -9.57 4.10 2.82
N GLU A 48 -8.71 3.62 3.71
CA GLU A 48 -8.63 4.10 5.10
C GLU A 48 -7.26 4.74 5.36
N GLN A 49 -7.07 5.97 4.88
CA GLN A 49 -5.84 6.72 5.13
C GLN A 49 -5.76 7.12 6.61
N ALA A 50 -4.65 6.79 7.25
CA ALA A 50 -4.31 7.26 8.59
C ALA A 50 -4.07 8.77 8.58
N PRO A 51 -4.52 9.50 9.61
CA PRO A 51 -4.35 10.94 9.68
C PRO A 51 -2.87 11.32 9.76
N VAL A 52 -2.50 12.36 9.03
CA VAL A 52 -1.16 12.97 9.04
C VAL A 52 -1.27 14.35 9.66
N SER A 53 -0.46 14.64 10.67
CA SER A 53 -0.35 15.95 11.30
C SER A 53 1.11 16.36 11.38
N SER A 54 1.43 17.55 10.86
CA SER A 54 2.80 18.10 10.90
C SER A 54 3.88 17.14 10.35
N GLY A 55 3.56 16.40 9.28
CA GLY A 55 4.48 15.43 8.65
C GLY A 55 4.64 14.11 9.39
N VAL A 56 3.87 13.87 10.45
CA VAL A 56 3.85 12.63 11.22
C VAL A 56 2.49 11.95 11.05
N ALA A 57 2.48 10.66 10.76
CA ALA A 57 1.29 9.84 10.74
C ALA A 57 1.30 8.84 11.89
N THR A 58 0.15 8.65 12.53
CA THR A 58 -0.07 7.55 13.49
C THR A 58 -0.93 6.51 12.82
N LEU A 59 -0.38 5.30 12.63
CA LEU A 59 -1.13 4.16 12.12
C LEU A 59 -1.59 3.29 13.28
N THR A 60 -2.90 3.06 13.35
CA THR A 60 -3.52 2.07 14.24
C THR A 60 -4.23 1.05 13.37
N ASP A 61 -3.71 -0.18 13.38
CA ASP A 61 -4.16 -1.29 12.55
C ASP A 61 -4.26 -2.57 13.38
N GLU A 62 -4.80 -3.63 12.77
CA GLU A 62 -4.83 -4.98 13.34
C GLU A 62 -4.40 -5.96 12.26
N TYR A 63 -3.41 -6.78 12.55
CA TYR A 63 -3.10 -7.92 11.71
C TYR A 63 -4.01 -9.08 12.06
N ASP A 64 -4.62 -9.72 11.06
CA ASP A 64 -5.42 -10.94 11.19
C ASP A 64 -5.10 -11.88 10.02
N ASP A 65 -4.48 -13.03 10.30
CA ASP A 65 -4.27 -14.11 9.31
C ASP A 65 -5.27 -15.27 9.45
N GLY A 66 -6.29 -15.12 10.31
CA GLY A 66 -7.27 -16.13 10.64
C GLY A 66 -6.84 -17.10 11.75
N TYR A 67 -5.56 -17.11 12.13
CA TYR A 67 -5.03 -17.93 13.23
C TYR A 67 -4.65 -17.07 14.44
N LEU A 68 -4.14 -15.87 14.18
CA LEU A 68 -3.71 -14.93 15.20
C LEU A 68 -4.15 -13.51 14.84
N ARG A 69 -4.57 -12.77 15.86
CA ARG A 69 -4.82 -11.33 15.79
C ARG A 69 -3.94 -10.59 16.75
N TYR A 70 -3.35 -9.48 16.29
CA TYR A 70 -2.61 -8.58 17.17
C TYR A 70 -2.70 -7.12 16.68
N PRO A 71 -2.71 -6.17 17.62
CA PRO A 71 -2.75 -4.75 17.28
C PRO A 71 -1.41 -4.29 16.72
N ILE A 72 -1.48 -3.32 15.81
CA ILE A 72 -0.34 -2.58 15.30
C ILE A 72 -0.58 -1.11 15.63
N GLU A 73 0.33 -0.52 16.39
CA GLU A 73 0.37 0.93 16.60
C GLU A 73 1.79 1.44 16.40
N ALA A 74 1.95 2.38 15.47
CA ALA A 74 3.25 2.98 15.16
C ALA A 74 3.09 4.38 14.57
N ARG A 75 4.09 5.23 14.80
CA ARG A 75 4.22 6.54 14.18
C ARG A 75 5.29 6.53 13.12
N TYR A 76 5.00 7.22 12.02
CA TYR A 76 5.86 7.30 10.85
C TYR A 76 6.06 8.74 10.43
N SER A 77 7.28 9.08 10.04
CA SER A 77 7.60 10.35 9.38
C SER A 77 8.77 10.16 8.41
N VAL A 78 8.83 11.00 7.38
CA VAL A 78 9.96 11.00 6.45
C VAL A 78 11.12 11.73 7.12
N ALA A 79 12.21 11.00 7.42
CA ALA A 79 13.42 11.60 7.99
C ALA A 79 14.27 12.27 6.92
N SER A 80 14.35 11.66 5.73
CA SER A 80 14.96 12.27 4.55
C SER A 80 14.48 11.58 3.28
N PHE A 81 14.37 12.31 2.19
CA PHE A 81 14.11 11.76 0.87
C PHE A 81 14.98 12.48 -0.16
N ARG A 82 15.79 11.74 -0.92
CA ARG A 82 16.77 12.34 -1.83
C ARG A 82 17.12 11.42 -3.01
N PRO A 83 17.64 11.97 -4.13
CA PRO A 83 18.28 11.16 -5.16
C PRO A 83 19.40 10.30 -4.58
N ALA A 84 19.57 9.10 -5.14
CA ALA A 84 20.57 8.12 -4.73
C ALA A 84 21.54 7.82 -5.88
N ASP A 85 22.30 8.83 -6.27
CA ASP A 85 23.22 8.77 -7.42
C ASP A 85 24.43 7.84 -7.20
N ASP A 86 24.64 7.40 -5.95
CA ASP A 86 25.64 6.41 -5.55
C ASP A 86 25.22 4.96 -5.79
N VAL A 87 23.96 4.71 -6.17
CA VAL A 87 23.43 3.36 -6.37
C VAL A 87 23.85 2.79 -7.72
N THR A 88 24.44 1.60 -7.69
CA THR A 88 24.80 0.80 -8.87
C THR A 88 24.00 -0.49 -8.92
N LEU A 89 24.01 -1.14 -10.08
CA LEU A 89 23.61 -2.54 -10.19
C LEU A 89 24.55 -3.43 -9.36
N TYR A 90 24.06 -4.61 -8.98
CA TYR A 90 24.88 -5.65 -8.39
C TYR A 90 26.00 -6.02 -9.37
N GLY A 91 27.26 -5.99 -8.90
CA GLY A 91 28.43 -6.10 -9.76
C GLY A 91 29.08 -4.76 -10.14
N GLY A 92 28.47 -3.62 -9.77
CA GLY A 92 29.06 -2.29 -9.87
C GLY A 92 28.74 -1.52 -11.16
N ASP A 93 27.95 -2.10 -12.07
CA ASP A 93 27.53 -1.41 -13.29
C ASP A 93 26.60 -0.23 -12.98
N PRO A 94 26.67 0.88 -13.74
CA PRO A 94 25.76 2.00 -13.54
C PRO A 94 24.31 1.60 -13.85
N LEU A 95 23.35 2.33 -13.26
CA LEU A 95 21.94 2.15 -13.60
C LEU A 95 21.70 2.45 -15.10
N PRO A 96 20.81 1.70 -15.78
CA PRO A 96 20.45 1.97 -17.15
C PRO A 96 19.91 3.39 -17.37
N SER A 97 20.09 3.92 -18.57
CA SER A 97 19.42 5.18 -18.94
C SER A 97 17.90 5.04 -18.85
N GLY A 98 17.23 6.06 -18.33
CA GLY A 98 15.76 6.08 -18.23
C GLY A 98 15.22 5.66 -16.86
N VAL A 99 16.08 5.37 -15.89
CA VAL A 99 15.68 5.21 -14.48
C VAL A 99 16.45 6.15 -13.57
N ARG A 100 15.92 6.39 -12.37
CA ARG A 100 16.58 7.13 -11.29
C ARG A 100 16.36 6.43 -9.96
N ALA A 101 17.40 6.34 -9.14
CA ALA A 101 17.30 5.84 -7.79
C ALA A 101 17.00 6.95 -6.79
N TRP A 102 16.18 6.62 -5.79
CA TRP A 102 15.79 7.49 -4.69
C TRP A 102 16.01 6.76 -3.37
N ARG A 103 16.58 7.46 -2.39
CA ARG A 103 16.77 6.94 -1.03
C ARG A 103 15.74 7.59 -0.10
N LEU A 104 14.91 6.76 0.49
CA LEU A 104 14.02 7.10 1.57
C LEU A 104 14.66 6.70 2.89
N SER A 105 14.68 7.63 3.84
CA SER A 105 14.91 7.32 5.26
C SER A 105 13.60 7.57 6.00
N LEU A 106 13.02 6.53 6.59
CA LEU A 106 11.78 6.56 7.34
C LEU A 106 12.10 6.57 8.84
N ALA A 107 11.63 7.57 9.57
CA ALA A 107 11.67 7.57 11.03
C ALA A 107 10.43 6.85 11.57
N VAL A 108 10.68 5.89 12.46
CA VAL A 108 9.63 5.05 13.06
C VAL A 108 9.72 5.14 14.58
N GLU A 109 8.56 5.28 15.21
CA GLU A 109 8.39 5.19 16.66
C GLU A 109 7.25 4.20 16.96
N ALA A 110 7.54 3.17 17.73
CA ALA A 110 6.54 2.21 18.18
C ALA A 110 7.03 1.48 19.43
N ASP A 111 6.11 0.87 20.16
CA ASP A 111 6.46 -0.04 21.25
C ASP A 111 7.35 -1.18 20.71
N PRO A 112 8.50 -1.50 21.34
CA PRO A 112 9.39 -2.59 20.97
C PRO A 112 8.70 -3.95 20.78
N ASP A 113 7.63 -4.21 21.53
CA ASP A 113 6.93 -5.49 21.56
C ASP A 113 5.84 -5.60 20.48
N VAL A 114 5.59 -4.53 19.72
CA VAL A 114 4.70 -4.57 18.56
C VAL A 114 5.42 -5.21 17.36
N ALA A 115 4.79 -6.22 16.77
CA ALA A 115 5.27 -6.85 15.55
C ALA A 115 5.01 -5.95 14.34
N LEU A 116 6.07 -5.33 13.84
CA LEU A 116 6.05 -4.46 12.65
C LEU A 116 6.61 -5.14 11.39
N SER A 117 6.82 -6.45 11.44
CA SER A 117 7.17 -7.26 10.27
C SER A 117 6.01 -7.33 9.28
N GLY A 118 6.30 -7.38 7.99
CA GLY A 118 5.28 -7.44 6.92
C GLY A 118 4.77 -6.07 6.44
N CYS A 119 5.32 -4.98 6.96
CA CYS A 119 5.08 -3.64 6.42
C CYS A 119 5.52 -3.56 4.95
N THR A 120 4.67 -3.03 4.09
CA THR A 120 5.03 -2.70 2.70
C THR A 120 5.19 -1.20 2.58
N VAL A 121 6.22 -0.76 1.84
CA VAL A 121 6.46 0.65 1.51
C VAL A 121 6.60 0.82 0.00
N ALA A 122 5.99 1.85 -0.54
CA ALA A 122 6.09 2.23 -1.94
C ALA A 122 6.14 3.75 -2.11
N LEU A 123 6.74 4.22 -3.19
CA LEU A 123 6.59 5.59 -3.64
C LEU A 123 5.33 5.73 -4.48
N VAL A 124 4.66 6.86 -4.34
CA VAL A 124 3.53 7.27 -5.18
C VAL A 124 3.98 8.51 -5.95
N ASP A 125 3.89 8.46 -7.27
CA ASP A 125 4.23 9.61 -8.12
C ASP A 125 3.06 10.58 -8.27
N THR A 126 3.32 11.74 -8.88
CA THR A 126 2.28 12.77 -9.13
C THR A 126 1.15 12.32 -10.06
N ALA A 127 1.34 11.22 -10.82
CA ALA A 127 0.29 10.62 -11.65
C ALA A 127 -0.51 9.55 -10.88
N GLY A 128 -0.14 9.26 -9.63
CA GLY A 128 -0.78 8.25 -8.79
C GLY A 128 -0.28 6.84 -9.02
N ASN A 129 0.79 6.63 -9.79
CA ASN A 129 1.38 5.30 -9.93
C ASN A 129 2.16 4.94 -8.68
N ARG A 130 2.10 3.66 -8.31
CA ARG A 130 2.81 3.11 -7.16
C ARG A 130 4.05 2.36 -7.62
N HIS A 131 5.17 2.63 -6.97
CA HIS A 131 6.48 2.05 -7.25
C HIS A 131 7.05 1.42 -5.97
N GLY A 132 6.99 0.10 -5.88
CA GLY A 132 7.64 -0.67 -4.82
C GLY A 132 9.16 -0.77 -5.02
N ALA A 133 9.89 -1.02 -3.94
CA ALA A 133 11.36 -1.10 -3.99
C ALA A 133 11.89 -2.22 -4.89
N THR A 134 11.07 -3.25 -5.16
CA THR A 134 11.39 -4.38 -6.04
C THR A 134 10.77 -4.29 -7.43
N ASP A 135 9.94 -3.28 -7.72
CA ASP A 135 9.11 -3.24 -8.94
C ASP A 135 9.92 -2.97 -10.22
N SER A 136 11.13 -2.40 -10.09
CA SER A 136 12.02 -2.12 -11.24
C SER A 136 12.55 -3.38 -11.91
N GLY A 137 12.54 -4.53 -11.22
CA GLY A 137 13.17 -5.77 -11.68
C GLY A 137 14.70 -5.70 -11.78
N LEU A 138 15.30 -4.56 -11.39
CA LEU A 138 16.75 -4.37 -11.41
C LEU A 138 17.36 -4.88 -10.11
N ASP A 139 18.51 -5.53 -10.23
CA ASP A 139 19.30 -5.93 -9.09
C ASP A 139 20.34 -4.86 -8.76
N VAL A 140 20.05 -4.02 -7.77
CA VAL A 140 20.92 -2.94 -7.28
C VAL A 140 21.63 -3.32 -5.99
N ASP A 141 22.84 -2.79 -5.81
CA ASP A 141 23.67 -2.97 -4.61
C ASP A 141 23.28 -1.95 -3.52
N ALA A 142 22.05 -2.08 -3.02
CA ALA A 142 21.52 -1.27 -1.94
C ALA A 142 20.34 -1.96 -1.23
N PRO A 143 19.97 -1.56 0.00
CA PRO A 143 18.79 -2.08 0.69
C PRO A 143 17.51 -1.87 -0.14
N ARG A 144 16.96 -2.96 -0.70
CA ARG A 144 15.74 -2.98 -1.53
C ARG A 144 14.52 -3.57 -0.83
N LEU A 145 14.69 -4.17 0.34
CA LEU A 145 13.56 -4.67 1.10
C LEU A 145 13.02 -3.51 1.93
N ALA A 146 12.01 -2.84 1.39
CA ALA A 146 11.20 -1.88 2.11
C ALA A 146 10.74 -2.49 3.44
N SER A 147 11.39 -2.08 4.53
CA SER A 147 11.11 -2.59 5.87
C SER A 147 10.81 -1.43 6.80
N CYS A 148 9.75 -1.57 7.57
CA CYS A 148 9.43 -0.66 8.68
C CYS A 148 10.15 -1.06 9.97
N VAL A 149 11.04 -2.05 9.92
CA VAL A 149 11.87 -2.51 11.03
C VAL A 149 13.36 -2.48 10.66
N PRO A 150 14.27 -2.23 11.62
CA PRO A 150 15.69 -2.22 11.36
C PRO A 150 16.21 -3.65 11.17
N GLU A 151 17.25 -3.82 10.36
CA GLU A 151 17.77 -5.13 9.96
C GLU A 151 18.33 -5.94 11.13
N SER A 152 19.07 -5.29 12.04
CA SER A 152 19.75 -5.95 13.16
C SER A 152 18.85 -6.25 14.36
N THR A 153 17.74 -5.51 14.52
CA THR A 153 16.83 -5.63 15.66
C THR A 153 15.38 -5.50 15.18
N PRO A 154 14.88 -6.43 14.35
CA PRO A 154 13.57 -6.31 13.71
C PRO A 154 12.40 -6.36 14.72
N GLY A 155 12.65 -6.88 15.92
CA GLY A 155 11.64 -7.04 16.96
C GLY A 155 10.80 -8.30 16.77
N PRO A 156 9.61 -8.35 17.36
CA PRO A 156 8.77 -9.53 17.32
C PRO A 156 8.36 -9.93 15.92
N ARG A 157 8.44 -11.24 15.64
CA ARG A 157 8.06 -11.84 14.37
C ARG A 157 6.93 -12.83 14.58
N THR A 158 6.03 -12.90 13.62
CA THR A 158 4.95 -13.89 13.59
C THR A 158 5.38 -15.14 12.84
N THR A 159 4.83 -16.27 13.25
CA THR A 159 4.90 -17.49 12.44
C THR A 159 3.57 -17.64 11.73
N TYR A 160 3.58 -17.56 10.40
CA TYR A 160 2.36 -17.67 9.59
C TYR A 160 1.62 -18.98 9.85
N GLY A 161 0.32 -18.90 10.11
CA GLY A 161 -0.51 -20.09 10.41
C GLY A 161 -0.33 -20.65 11.82
N SER A 162 0.32 -19.90 12.72
CA SER A 162 0.47 -20.24 14.14
C SER A 162 -0.48 -19.43 15.01
N THR A 163 -0.91 -20.00 16.13
CA THR A 163 -1.63 -19.28 17.19
C THR A 163 -0.70 -18.68 18.26
N ALA A 164 0.62 -18.92 18.13
CA ALA A 164 1.60 -18.35 19.04
C ALA A 164 1.69 -16.82 18.88
N PRO A 165 1.76 -16.05 19.98
CA PRO A 165 1.90 -14.60 19.89
C PRO A 165 3.22 -14.24 19.19
N PRO A 166 3.31 -13.04 18.58
CA PRO A 166 4.57 -12.56 18.03
C PRO A 166 5.61 -12.46 19.15
N ALA A 167 6.83 -12.90 18.88
CA ALA A 167 7.91 -12.86 19.86
C ALA A 167 9.24 -12.50 19.18
N VAL A 168 10.13 -11.86 19.95
CA VAL A 168 11.53 -11.70 19.55
C VAL A 168 12.19 -13.08 19.59
N PRO A 169 12.83 -13.55 18.50
CA PRO A 169 13.48 -14.84 18.52
C PRO A 169 14.64 -14.94 19.52
N ASP A 170 14.86 -16.15 20.02
CA ASP A 170 15.86 -16.41 21.05
C ASP A 170 17.26 -15.95 20.60
N GLY A 171 17.91 -15.14 21.44
CA GLY A 171 19.26 -14.63 21.18
C GLY A 171 19.32 -13.34 20.36
N GLU A 172 18.19 -12.73 20.02
CA GLU A 172 18.13 -11.40 19.39
C GLU A 172 17.80 -10.30 20.40
N ASP A 173 18.36 -9.11 20.17
CA ASP A 173 18.07 -7.93 20.96
C ASP A 173 16.69 -7.33 20.60
N PRO A 174 15.98 -6.73 21.56
CA PRO A 174 14.72 -6.05 21.31
C PRO A 174 14.91 -4.85 20.36
N ARG A 175 13.89 -4.58 19.55
CA ARG A 175 13.85 -3.39 18.68
C ARG A 175 13.85 -2.12 19.54
N PRO A 176 14.69 -1.10 19.25
CA PRO A 176 14.58 0.16 19.96
C PRO A 176 13.21 0.82 19.68
N PRO A 177 12.65 1.59 20.63
CA PRO A 177 11.33 2.23 20.46
C PRO A 177 11.32 3.32 19.38
N THR A 178 12.50 3.82 18.99
CA THR A 178 12.67 4.82 17.93
C THR A 178 13.90 4.47 17.09
N TYR A 179 13.75 4.50 15.77
CA TYR A 179 14.82 4.19 14.83
C TYR A 179 14.52 4.77 13.44
N ARG A 180 15.47 4.54 12.52
CA ARG A 180 15.30 4.83 11.11
C ARG A 180 15.49 3.56 10.29
N THR A 181 14.78 3.49 9.17
CA THR A 181 15.02 2.50 8.13
C THR A 181 15.30 3.21 6.82
N ASP A 182 16.23 2.66 6.04
CA ASP A 182 16.58 3.19 4.73
C ASP A 182 16.11 2.21 3.65
N THR A 183 15.57 2.75 2.56
CA THR A 183 15.13 1.96 1.42
C THR A 183 15.45 2.70 0.13
N VAL A 184 15.99 1.97 -0.84
CA VAL A 184 16.21 2.49 -2.19
C VAL A 184 15.10 2.05 -3.11
N PHE A 185 14.57 3.01 -3.87
CA PHE A 185 13.59 2.80 -4.93
C PHE A 185 14.22 3.17 -6.27
N VAL A 186 13.93 2.40 -7.32
CA VAL A 186 14.35 2.74 -8.69
C VAL A 186 13.10 2.96 -9.52
N LEU A 187 12.94 4.18 -10.01
CA LEU A 187 11.75 4.63 -10.74
C LEU A 187 12.13 4.99 -12.18
N PRO A 188 11.16 5.01 -13.12
CA PRO A 188 11.34 5.68 -14.40
C PRO A 188 11.80 7.13 -14.19
N ALA A 189 12.72 7.62 -15.03
CA ALA A 189 13.34 8.93 -14.86
C ALA A 189 12.33 10.10 -14.94
N GLU A 190 11.21 9.88 -15.62
CA GLU A 190 10.08 10.81 -15.75
C GLU A 190 9.11 10.78 -14.57
N ALA A 191 9.18 9.75 -13.71
CA ALA A 191 8.31 9.64 -12.54
C ALA A 191 8.77 10.65 -11.48
N VAL A 192 7.85 11.51 -11.05
CA VAL A 192 8.09 12.51 -9.99
C VAL A 192 7.48 11.99 -8.69
N PRO A 193 8.29 11.56 -7.71
CA PRO A 193 7.77 11.12 -6.41
C PRO A 193 7.02 12.26 -5.72
N ALA A 194 5.85 11.95 -5.17
CA ALA A 194 5.00 12.91 -4.45
C ALA A 194 4.74 12.47 -3.01
N ALA A 195 4.66 11.17 -2.76
CA ALA A 195 4.45 10.62 -1.43
C ALA A 195 5.10 9.26 -1.25
N VAL A 196 5.31 8.90 0.01
CA VAL A 196 5.57 7.54 0.47
C VAL A 196 4.27 6.97 1.01
N ARG A 197 3.89 5.79 0.52
CA ARG A 197 2.75 5.03 1.04
C ARG A 197 3.24 3.78 1.75
N LEU A 198 2.72 3.55 2.96
CA LEU A 198 3.03 2.37 3.76
C LEU A 198 1.77 1.71 4.31
N TRP A 199 1.78 0.38 4.44
CA TRP A 199 0.64 -0.40 4.94
C TRP A 199 1.09 -1.78 5.44
N TYR A 200 0.29 -2.37 6.33
CA TYR A 200 0.46 -3.76 6.80
C TYR A 200 -0.59 -4.66 6.17
N ALA A 201 -1.85 -4.27 6.33
CA ALA A 201 -3.00 -4.91 5.70
C ALA A 201 -3.91 -3.82 5.11
N LEU A 202 -4.54 -4.14 3.99
CA LEU A 202 -5.55 -3.26 3.40
C LEU A 202 -6.87 -3.42 4.17
N PRO A 203 -7.69 -2.35 4.28
CA PRO A 203 -7.64 -1.12 3.49
C PRO A 203 -6.87 0.06 4.13
N ARG A 204 -6.24 -0.15 5.30
CA ARG A 204 -5.57 0.91 6.06
C ARG A 204 -4.17 1.19 5.53
N TYR A 205 -3.80 2.46 5.52
CA TYR A 205 -2.48 2.87 5.05
C TYR A 205 -2.10 4.24 5.57
N VAL A 206 -0.82 4.55 5.55
CA VAL A 206 -0.27 5.89 5.74
C VAL A 206 0.23 6.40 4.40
N GLU A 207 0.06 7.69 4.16
CA GLU A 207 0.65 8.39 3.03
C GLU A 207 1.31 9.67 3.54
N LEU A 208 2.63 9.75 3.40
CA LEU A 208 3.46 10.87 3.85
C LEU A 208 3.99 11.60 2.62
N PRO A 209 3.84 12.94 2.53
CA PRO A 209 4.38 13.69 1.41
C PRO A 209 5.91 13.60 1.40
N VAL A 210 6.49 13.59 0.19
CA VAL A 210 7.93 13.75 -0.02
C VAL A 210 8.19 14.87 -1.00
N ASP A 211 9.25 15.64 -0.73
CA ASP A 211 9.70 16.67 -1.63
C ASP A 211 10.82 16.11 -2.51
N ALA A 212 10.51 15.90 -3.79
CA ALA A 212 11.49 15.46 -4.79
C ALA A 212 12.41 16.59 -5.28
N SER A 213 12.33 17.78 -4.69
CA SER A 213 13.23 18.89 -4.99
C SER A 213 14.64 18.54 -4.51
N ALA A 214 15.49 18.22 -5.48
CA ALA A 214 16.92 18.07 -5.28
C ALA A 214 17.50 19.34 -4.63
N ASP A 215 18.18 19.18 -3.51
CA ASP A 215 19.22 20.14 -3.08
C ASP A 215 20.43 20.05 -4.03
#